data_AF-A0A3N7FL20-F1
#
_entry.id   AF-A0A3N7FL20-F1
#
_cell.length_a   1.000
_cell.length_b   1.000
_cell.length_c   1.000
_cell.angle_alpha   90.00
_cell.angle_beta   90.00
_cell.angle_gamma   90.00
#
_symmetry.space_group_name_H-M   'P 1'
#
loop_
_entity.id
_entity.type
_entity.pdbx_description
1 polymer ?
#
loop_
_entity_poly.entity_id
_entity_poly.type
_entity_poly.pdbx_seq_one_letter_code
_entity_poly.pdbx_strand_id
1 'polypeptide(L)'
;MKRNFIWAGIFLGFVLAGCNSLTGKSVLEGTYVSHSDGKYSVADDTLVVEKGDGNLVLIHRRTGFRRLTDGKPGKKEYETEEWKAVWNAADGTLKELRKGRLLYLDRDSDGLILGRRVYRKVK
;
A
#
# COMPACT_ATOMS: atom_id res chain seq x y z
N MET A 1 32.03 18.65 56.75
CA MET A 1 30.82 17.81 56.63
C MET A 1 29.58 18.69 56.55
N LYS A 2 29.11 19.01 55.34
CA LYS A 2 27.68 19.16 55.01
C LYS A 2 27.56 18.69 53.56
N ARG A 3 26.71 17.69 53.37
CA ARG A 3 26.53 16.85 52.19
C ARG A 3 25.17 17.21 51.59
N ASN A 4 25.04 17.06 50.27
CA ASN A 4 23.79 16.88 49.51
C ASN A 4 23.12 18.18 49.02
N PHE A 5 22.60 18.29 47.80
CA PHE A 5 22.56 17.38 46.66
C PHE A 5 22.27 18.22 45.41
N ILE A 6 22.99 17.93 44.34
CA ILE A 6 22.81 18.48 42.99
C ILE A 6 21.40 18.16 42.50
N TRP A 7 20.60 19.17 42.18
CA TRP A 7 19.45 19.05 41.26
C TRP A 7 19.47 20.24 40.30
N ALA A 8 20.60 20.37 39.59
CA ALA A 8 20.66 21.11 38.35
C ALA A 8 20.08 20.22 37.25
N GLY A 9 19.03 20.72 36.60
CA GLY A 9 18.67 20.42 35.21
C GLY A 9 18.34 18.97 34.87
N ILE A 10 17.07 18.58 34.97
CA ILE A 10 16.39 17.67 34.02
C ILE A 10 14.91 18.07 34.06
N PHE A 11 14.51 19.07 33.27
CA PHE A 11 13.10 19.25 32.89
C PHE A 11 12.99 20.04 31.57
N LEU A 12 13.95 19.84 30.67
CA LEU A 12 13.98 20.46 29.35
C LEU A 12 14.41 19.41 28.34
N GLY A 13 13.46 18.87 27.58
CA GLY A 13 13.75 17.97 26.46
C GLY A 13 12.81 16.77 26.38
N PHE A 14 11.50 16.99 26.32
CA PHE A 14 10.56 15.95 25.89
C PHE A 14 9.50 16.50 24.93
N VAL A 15 9.94 17.36 24.02
CA VAL A 15 9.16 17.76 22.85
C VAL A 15 10.09 17.57 21.66
N LEU A 16 9.53 17.09 20.54
CA LEU A 16 10.19 16.74 19.27
C LEU A 16 10.47 15.24 19.06
N ALA A 17 9.41 14.44 19.10
CA ALA A 17 9.25 13.34 18.15
C ALA A 17 8.12 13.73 17.18
N GLY A 18 8.37 14.77 16.38
CA GLY A 18 7.52 15.13 15.25
C GLY A 18 7.61 14.03 14.19
N CYS A 19 6.46 13.45 13.86
CA CYS A 19 6.32 12.33 12.94
C CYS A 19 6.75 12.72 11.52
N ASN A 20 7.97 12.37 11.11
CA ASN A 20 8.42 12.44 9.72
C ASN A 20 7.74 11.31 8.92
N SER A 21 6.50 11.52 8.47
CA SER A 21 5.75 10.58 7.61
C SER A 21 5.91 10.85 6.11
N LEU A 22 6.79 11.78 5.73
CA LEU A 22 6.91 12.26 4.35
C LEU A 22 7.79 11.40 3.44
N THR A 23 8.59 10.47 3.96
CA THR A 23 9.54 9.67 3.16
C THR A 23 8.95 8.39 2.57
N GLY A 24 7.85 7.86 3.12
CA GLY A 24 7.26 6.60 2.65
C GLY A 24 6.27 6.71 1.49
N LYS A 25 5.69 7.89 1.25
CA LYS A 25 4.62 8.06 0.24
C LYS A 25 5.13 8.10 -1.19
N SER A 26 6.26 8.75 -1.43
CA SER A 26 6.90 8.74 -2.76
C SER A 26 7.30 7.32 -3.19
N VAL A 27 7.64 6.45 -2.24
CA VAL A 27 7.95 5.04 -2.51
C VAL A 27 6.72 4.26 -2.99
N LEU A 28 5.50 4.64 -2.56
CA LEU A 28 4.25 4.00 -2.96
C LEU A 28 3.69 4.46 -4.29
N GLU A 29 4.00 5.68 -4.72
CA GLU A 29 3.48 6.21 -5.98
C GLU A 29 4.03 5.38 -7.15
N GLY A 30 3.15 5.03 -8.09
CA GLY A 30 3.53 4.33 -9.31
C GLY A 30 2.52 3.31 -9.79
N THR A 31 2.93 2.56 -10.81
CA THR A 31 2.11 1.53 -11.45
C THR A 31 2.56 0.16 -10.98
N TYR A 32 1.62 -0.66 -10.55
CA TYR A 32 1.85 -2.01 -10.06
C TYR A 32 1.01 -2.99 -10.86
N VAL A 33 1.62 -4.09 -11.30
CA VAL A 33 0.96 -5.10 -12.14
C VAL A 33 1.00 -6.47 -11.49
N SER A 34 -0.05 -7.25 -11.69
CA SER A 34 -0.15 -8.63 -11.27
C SER A 34 -0.76 -9.47 -12.39
N HIS A 35 -0.27 -10.69 -12.54
CA HIS A 35 -0.83 -11.69 -13.44
C HIS A 35 -1.30 -12.88 -12.63
N SER A 36 -2.47 -13.41 -12.94
CA SER A 36 -3.00 -14.62 -12.33
C SER A 36 -3.59 -15.55 -13.38
N ASP A 37 -3.20 -16.81 -13.32
CA ASP A 37 -3.76 -17.91 -14.09
C ASP A 37 -4.39 -18.90 -13.11
N GLY A 38 -5.62 -19.30 -13.37
CA GLY A 38 -6.35 -20.25 -12.55
C GLY A 38 -7.32 -21.07 -13.39
N LYS A 39 -7.87 -22.13 -12.78
CA LYS A 39 -8.76 -23.09 -13.44
C LYS A 39 -9.98 -22.47 -14.12
N TYR A 40 -10.42 -21.30 -13.67
CA TYR A 40 -11.65 -20.65 -14.12
C TYR A 40 -11.41 -19.34 -14.87
N SER A 41 -10.22 -18.76 -14.78
CA SER A 41 -9.92 -17.49 -15.45
C SER A 41 -8.43 -17.20 -15.51
N VAL A 42 -8.06 -16.41 -16.52
CA VAL A 42 -6.76 -15.72 -16.60
C VAL A 42 -7.02 -14.22 -16.48
N ALA A 43 -6.24 -13.53 -15.66
CA ALA A 43 -6.42 -12.11 -15.41
C ALA A 43 -5.10 -11.36 -15.28
N ASP A 44 -5.08 -10.15 -15.84
CA ASP A 44 -4.06 -9.14 -15.68
C ASP A 44 -4.67 -7.97 -14.90
N ASP A 45 -4.04 -7.61 -13.79
CA ASP A 45 -4.52 -6.58 -12.87
C ASP A 45 -3.47 -5.48 -12.72
N THR A 46 -3.91 -4.23 -12.77
CA THR A 46 -3.05 -3.05 -12.66
C THR A 46 -3.60 -2.13 -11.58
N LEU A 47 -2.73 -1.70 -10.67
CA LEU A 47 -2.98 -0.64 -9.71
C LEU A 47 -2.12 0.56 -10.08
N VAL A 48 -2.72 1.71 -10.32
CA VAL A 48 -2.01 2.99 -10.35
C VAL A 48 -2.23 3.66 -9.01
N VAL A 49 -1.14 3.91 -8.29
CA VAL A 49 -1.15 4.47 -6.95
C VAL A 49 -0.69 5.92 -7.04
N GLU A 50 -1.56 6.83 -6.61
CA GLU A 50 -1.33 8.26 -6.61
C GLU A 50 -1.46 8.81 -5.20
N LYS A 51 -0.72 9.88 -4.93
CA LYS A 51 -0.79 10.57 -3.64
C LYS A 51 -2.07 11.39 -3.52
N GLY A 52 -2.74 11.25 -2.38
CA GLY A 52 -3.81 12.13 -1.95
C GLY A 52 -3.38 13.09 -0.84
N ASP A 53 -4.36 13.77 -0.25
CA ASP A 53 -4.13 14.71 0.85
C ASP A 53 -3.75 14.01 2.14
N GLY A 54 -2.76 14.55 2.86
CA GLY A 54 -2.29 13.97 4.11
C GLY A 54 -1.86 12.52 3.92
N ASN A 55 -2.43 11.59 4.69
CA ASN A 55 -2.16 10.15 4.60
C ASN A 55 -3.06 9.41 3.59
N LEU A 56 -3.86 10.13 2.81
CA LEU A 56 -4.70 9.51 1.80
C LEU A 56 -3.88 9.14 0.56
N VAL A 57 -4.28 8.03 -0.05
CA VAL A 57 -3.73 7.49 -1.29
C VAL A 57 -4.91 7.15 -2.18
N LEU A 58 -4.81 7.51 -3.46
CA LEU A 58 -5.77 7.15 -4.49
C LEU A 58 -5.22 5.93 -5.24
N ILE A 59 -6.06 4.92 -5.43
CA ILE A 59 -5.67 3.71 -6.16
C ILE A 59 -6.68 3.47 -7.27
N HIS A 60 -6.21 3.56 -8.51
CA HIS A 60 -6.96 3.27 -9.72
C HIS A 60 -6.69 1.82 -10.13
N ARG A 61 -7.66 0.94 -9.94
CA ARG A 61 -7.54 -0.47 -10.31
C ARG A 61 -8.16 -0.72 -11.67
N ARG A 62 -7.44 -1.42 -12.55
CA ARG A 62 -7.92 -1.89 -13.85
C ARG A 62 -7.59 -3.36 -14.00
N THR A 63 -8.59 -4.18 -14.26
CA THR A 63 -8.42 -5.62 -14.46
C THR A 63 -8.93 -6.00 -15.83
N GLY A 64 -8.12 -6.70 -16.61
CA GLY A 64 -8.56 -7.43 -17.79
C GLY A 64 -8.58 -8.92 -17.48
N PHE A 65 -9.66 -9.63 -17.82
CA PHE A 65 -9.72 -11.06 -17.57
C PHE A 65 -10.46 -11.82 -18.68
N ARG A 66 -10.21 -13.12 -18.74
CA ARG A 66 -10.94 -14.07 -19.60
C ARG A 66 -11.40 -15.22 -18.72
N ARG A 67 -12.70 -15.52 -18.74
CA ARG A 67 -13.21 -16.75 -18.12
C ARG A 67 -12.80 -17.95 -18.97
N LEU A 68 -12.49 -19.06 -18.31
CA LEU A 68 -12.20 -20.34 -18.96
C LEU A 68 -13.43 -21.23 -18.88
N THR A 69 -13.83 -21.81 -20.02
CA THR A 69 -14.84 -22.86 -20.09
C THR A 69 -14.19 -24.04 -20.80
N ASP A 70 -14.14 -25.19 -20.13
CA ASP A 70 -13.41 -26.38 -20.60
C ASP A 70 -11.95 -26.08 -20.99
N GLY A 71 -11.28 -25.22 -20.21
CA GLY A 71 -9.91 -24.78 -20.45
C GLY A 71 -9.72 -23.81 -21.61
N LYS A 72 -10.80 -23.45 -22.33
CA LYS A 72 -10.74 -22.51 -23.45
C LYS A 72 -11.04 -21.09 -23.00
N PRO A 73 -10.21 -20.10 -23.36
CA PRO A 73 -10.46 -18.71 -23.01
C PRO A 73 -11.65 -18.16 -23.77
N GLY A 74 -12.60 -17.59 -23.02
CA GLY A 74 -13.71 -16.83 -23.56
C GLY A 74 -13.32 -15.41 -23.99
N LYS A 75 -14.33 -14.55 -24.13
CA LYS A 75 -14.14 -13.13 -24.45
C LYS A 75 -13.34 -12.44 -23.35
N LYS A 76 -12.55 -11.44 -23.74
CA LYS A 76 -11.86 -10.56 -22.79
C LYS A 76 -12.87 -9.57 -22.20
N GLU A 77 -12.93 -9.53 -20.88
CA GLU A 77 -13.73 -8.64 -20.06
C GLU A 77 -12.82 -7.64 -19.34
N TYR A 78 -13.37 -6.50 -18.94
CA TYR A 78 -12.64 -5.44 -18.24
C TYR A 78 -13.44 -4.92 -17.05
N GLU A 79 -12.74 -4.67 -15.95
CA GLU A 79 -13.28 -4.05 -14.74
C GLU A 79 -12.38 -2.90 -14.28
N THR A 80 -13.00 -1.87 -13.74
CA THR A 80 -12.30 -0.72 -13.15
C THR A 80 -12.85 -0.40 -11.78
N GLU A 81 -11.98 -0.08 -10.83
CA GLU A 81 -12.37 0.41 -9.51
C GLU A 81 -11.52 1.60 -9.09
N GLU A 82 -12.16 2.49 -8.33
CA GLU A 82 -11.55 3.67 -7.73
C GLU A 82 -11.54 3.52 -6.22
N TRP A 83 -10.37 3.54 -5.60
CA TRP A 83 -10.18 3.31 -4.18
C TRP A 83 -9.56 4.53 -3.51
N LYS A 84 -10.07 4.86 -2.33
CA LYS A 84 -9.40 5.76 -1.39
C LYS A 84 -8.85 4.92 -0.26
N ALA A 85 -7.56 5.03 0.02
CA ALA A 85 -6.90 4.30 1.08
C ALA A 85 -6.16 5.24 2.04
N VAL A 86 -5.97 4.81 3.28
CA VAL A 86 -5.13 5.49 4.26
C VAL A 86 -3.81 4.73 4.37
N TRP A 87 -2.71 5.44 4.16
CA TRP A 87 -1.36 4.93 4.34
C TRP A 87 -0.93 4.98 5.81
N ASN A 88 -0.44 3.85 6.31
CA ASN A 88 0.27 3.74 7.57
C ASN A 88 1.73 3.35 7.31
N ALA A 89 2.62 4.33 7.44
CA ALA A 89 4.05 4.16 7.18
C ALA A 89 4.75 3.24 8.19
N ALA A 90 4.30 3.23 9.44
CA ALA A 90 4.90 2.40 10.49
C ALA A 90 4.74 0.92 10.15
N ASP A 91 3.53 0.54 9.77
CA ASP A 91 3.17 -0.86 9.48
C ASP A 91 3.38 -1.23 8.01
N GLY A 92 3.62 -0.25 7.14
CA GLY A 92 3.73 -0.48 5.70
C GLY A 92 2.41 -0.89 5.07
N THR A 93 1.27 -0.37 5.53
CA THR A 93 -0.06 -0.81 5.10
C THR A 93 -0.92 0.28 4.49
N LEU A 94 -1.71 -0.09 3.48
CA LEU A 94 -2.78 0.73 2.90
C LEU A 94 -4.13 0.12 3.27
N LYS A 95 -4.95 0.86 4.00
CA LYS A 95 -6.33 0.45 4.30
C LYS A 95 -7.31 1.18 3.41
N GLU A 96 -7.93 0.47 2.48
CA GLU A 96 -8.98 0.96 1.59
C GLU A 96 -10.27 1.26 2.38
N LEU A 97 -10.86 2.43 2.17
CA LEU A 97 -11.87 3.01 3.06
C LEU A 97 -13.30 2.50 2.83
N ARG A 98 -13.64 2.04 1.61
CA ARG A 98 -15.01 1.62 1.26
C ARG A 98 -15.28 0.16 1.61
N LYS A 99 -14.39 -0.76 1.23
CA LYS A 99 -14.56 -2.21 1.48
C LYS A 99 -13.60 -2.75 2.53
N GLY A 100 -12.75 -1.90 3.13
CA GLY A 100 -11.85 -2.30 4.20
C GLY A 100 -10.68 -3.18 3.73
N ARG A 101 -10.36 -3.18 2.43
CA ARG A 101 -9.24 -3.98 1.90
C ARG A 101 -7.92 -3.52 2.52
N LEU A 102 -7.07 -4.47 2.85
CA LEU A 102 -5.76 -4.21 3.39
C LEU A 102 -4.70 -4.62 2.37
N LEU A 103 -3.85 -3.68 1.99
CA LEU A 103 -2.67 -3.94 1.18
C LEU A 103 -1.42 -3.74 2.04
N TYR A 104 -0.38 -4.53 1.75
CA TYR A 104 0.92 -4.43 2.38
C TYR A 104 1.96 -4.02 1.35
N LEU A 105 2.84 -3.09 1.72
CA LEU A 105 4.05 -2.80 0.97
C LEU A 105 5.13 -3.82 1.34
N ASP A 106 5.51 -4.64 0.37
CA ASP A 106 6.71 -5.46 0.46
C ASP A 106 7.94 -4.57 0.19
N ARG A 107 8.69 -4.29 1.25
CA ARG A 107 9.87 -3.40 1.20
C ARG A 107 11.06 -4.03 0.49
N ASP A 108 11.09 -5.35 0.32
CA ASP A 108 12.21 -6.03 -0.33
C ASP A 108 12.05 -6.01 -1.86
N SER A 109 10.81 -6.09 -2.34
CA SER A 109 10.49 -6.14 -3.78
C SER A 109 9.88 -4.86 -4.35
N ASP A 110 9.69 -3.83 -3.52
CA ASP A 110 8.87 -2.65 -3.82
C ASP A 110 7.47 -3.03 -4.36
N GLY A 111 6.93 -4.15 -3.90
CA GLY A 111 5.65 -4.71 -4.34
C GLY A 111 4.48 -4.36 -3.44
N LEU A 112 3.26 -4.48 -3.96
CA LEU A 112 2.04 -4.41 -3.16
C LEU A 112 1.39 -5.79 -3.06
N ILE A 113 0.97 -6.16 -1.86
CA ILE A 113 0.30 -7.44 -1.60
C ILE A 113 -1.14 -7.18 -1.20
N LEU A 114 -2.10 -7.78 -1.92
CA LEU A 114 -3.53 -7.76 -1.58
C LEU A 114 -4.04 -9.21 -1.46
N GLY A 115 -4.25 -9.66 -0.22
CA GLY A 115 -4.59 -11.05 0.04
C GLY A 115 -3.50 -11.99 -0.49
N ARG A 116 -3.82 -12.78 -1.52
CA ARG A 116 -2.85 -13.69 -2.17
C ARG A 116 -2.22 -13.12 -3.44
N ARG A 117 -2.64 -11.94 -3.90
CA ARG A 117 -2.11 -11.31 -5.11
C ARG A 117 -0.89 -10.48 -4.76
N VAL A 118 0.18 -10.71 -5.49
CA VAL A 118 1.40 -9.91 -5.44
C VAL A 118 1.44 -9.04 -6.68
N TYR A 119 1.51 -7.74 -6.49
CA TYR A 119 1.68 -6.76 -7.55
C TYR A 119 3.11 -6.26 -7.52
N ARG A 120 3.77 -6.28 -8.68
CA ARG A 120 5.13 -5.79 -8.83
C ARG A 120 5.09 -4.39 -9.42
N LYS A 121 5.90 -3.49 -8.86
CA LYS A 121 6.05 -2.15 -9.41
C LYS A 121 6.71 -2.22 -10.78
N VAL A 122 6.18 -1.44 -11.72
CA VAL A 122 6.79 -1.25 -13.04
C VAL A 122 7.92 -0.24 -12.87
N LYS A 123 9.12 -0.60 -13.34
CA LYS A 123 10.31 0.27 -13.32
C LYS A 123 10.24 1.35 -14.41
#